data_AF-A0A2I1CWC8-F1
#
_entry.id   AF-A0A2I1CWC8-F1
#
_cell.length_a   1.000
_cell.length_b   1.000
_cell.length_c   1.000
_cell.angle_alpha   90.00
_cell.angle_beta   90.00
_cell.angle_gamma   90.00
#
_symmetry.space_group_name_H-M   'P 1'
#
loop_
_entity.id
_entity.type
_entity.pdbx_description
1 polymer ?
#
loop_
_entity_poly.entity_id
_entity_poly.type
_entity_poly.pdbx_seq_one_letter_code
_entity_poly.pdbx_strand_id
1 'polypeptide(L)'
;MGPPLSGTPDGKPPSSTPVSNLQFSVAFHTKTTGLAELFLRIVGFGPGITLESSAQKSQSLRPYLQCVRSSLTAALAVSNFASQTAERHNVPEIEAQSSPELLLNPLTISRNENEKVFIEPSVNSVRVSIRIKQADEIEHILVHKFTRFLTQRAESFFILRRKPVKGYDISFLITNFHTEAMLKHKLVDFIIQFMEEVDKEISEMKLFLNARARFVAESFLTPFD
;
A
#
# COMPACT_ATOMS: atom_id res chain seq x y z
N MET A 1 -69.91 -41.00 -12.74
CA MET A 1 -68.91 -41.83 -12.03
C MET A 1 -67.59 -41.11 -12.07
N GLY A 2 -66.93 -40.96 -10.91
CA GLY A 2 -65.59 -40.39 -10.76
C GLY A 2 -65.54 -39.16 -9.83
N PRO A 3 -65.34 -39.36 -8.52
CA PRO A 3 -64.99 -38.31 -7.55
C PRO A 3 -63.42 -38.25 -7.39
N PRO A 4 -62.78 -37.61 -6.38
CA PRO A 4 -61.71 -36.64 -6.59
C PRO A 4 -60.31 -37.07 -6.04
N LEU A 5 -59.36 -36.12 -6.04
CA LEU A 5 -58.15 -35.96 -5.19
C LEU A 5 -56.77 -36.33 -5.79
N SER A 6 -55.86 -35.34 -5.74
CA SER A 6 -54.59 -35.32 -4.98
C SER A 6 -53.36 -34.85 -5.78
N GLY A 7 -52.56 -33.97 -5.17
CA GLY A 7 -51.14 -33.77 -5.51
C GLY A 7 -50.70 -32.34 -5.82
N THR A 8 -50.50 -31.51 -4.80
CA THR A 8 -49.50 -30.43 -4.84
C THR A 8 -48.09 -31.03 -4.85
N PRO A 9 -47.11 -30.37 -5.50
CA PRO A 9 -45.90 -30.08 -4.73
C PRO A 9 -45.40 -28.64 -4.90
N ASP A 10 -44.97 -28.10 -3.77
CA ASP A 10 -44.29 -26.83 -3.57
C ASP A 10 -43.10 -26.62 -4.52
N GLY A 11 -43.24 -25.70 -5.46
CA GLY A 11 -42.15 -25.15 -6.26
C GLY A 11 -41.52 -23.95 -5.56
N LYS A 12 -40.68 -24.22 -4.55
CA LYS A 12 -39.84 -23.22 -3.89
C LYS A 12 -38.98 -22.48 -4.94
N PRO A 13 -38.92 -21.13 -4.95
CA PRO A 13 -38.02 -20.42 -5.85
C PRO A 13 -36.56 -20.79 -5.54
N PRO A 14 -35.67 -20.90 -6.55
CA PRO A 14 -34.29 -21.29 -6.33
C PRO A 14 -33.63 -20.30 -5.38
N SER A 15 -33.11 -20.84 -4.28
CA SER A 15 -32.34 -20.11 -3.30
C SER A 15 -31.16 -19.42 -3.99
N SER A 16 -31.09 -18.10 -3.84
CA SER A 16 -29.89 -17.31 -4.10
C SER A 16 -28.73 -17.91 -3.31
N THR A 17 -27.87 -18.67 -3.98
CA THR A 17 -26.54 -18.95 -3.47
C THR A 17 -25.82 -17.61 -3.33
N PRO A 18 -25.32 -17.24 -2.13
CA PRO A 18 -24.42 -16.12 -2.05
C PRO A 18 -23.17 -16.50 -2.86
N VAL A 19 -22.84 -15.68 -3.85
CA VAL A 19 -21.53 -15.71 -4.52
C VAL A 19 -20.51 -15.19 -3.50
N SER A 20 -20.23 -16.00 -2.49
CA SER A 20 -19.21 -15.77 -1.48
C SER A 20 -18.43 -17.05 -1.35
N ASN A 21 -17.51 -17.22 -2.30
CA ASN A 21 -16.26 -17.95 -2.15
C ASN A 21 -15.56 -17.88 -3.50
N LEU A 22 -15.04 -16.69 -3.83
CA LEU A 22 -13.89 -16.63 -4.72
C LEU A 22 -12.77 -17.35 -3.98
N GLN A 23 -12.52 -18.56 -4.44
CA GLN A 23 -11.48 -19.46 -4.02
C GLN A 23 -10.12 -18.75 -4.13
N PHE A 24 -9.70 -18.08 -3.06
CA PHE A 24 -8.34 -17.58 -2.87
C PHE A 24 -7.42 -18.79 -2.65
N SER A 25 -7.13 -19.49 -3.74
CA SER A 25 -6.04 -20.45 -3.82
C SER A 25 -5.24 -20.14 -5.06
N VAL A 26 -4.45 -19.07 -4.98
CA VAL A 26 -3.26 -18.92 -5.81
C VAL A 26 -2.10 -19.25 -4.89
N ALA A 27 -1.51 -20.42 -5.12
CA ALA A 27 -0.33 -20.91 -4.43
C ALA A 27 0.83 -19.91 -4.58
N PHE A 28 1.14 -19.17 -3.52
CA PHE A 28 2.43 -18.47 -3.37
C PHE A 28 3.36 -19.38 -2.55
N HIS A 29 3.94 -20.38 -3.21
CA HIS A 29 4.97 -21.24 -2.61
C HIS A 29 6.39 -20.77 -2.94
N THR A 30 6.61 -19.46 -2.83
CA THR A 30 7.94 -18.85 -2.85
C THR A 30 7.91 -17.76 -1.79
N LYS A 31 8.70 -17.89 -0.72
CA LYS A 31 8.92 -16.90 0.35
C LYS A 31 8.56 -15.47 -0.09
N THR A 32 7.31 -15.07 0.13
CA THR A 32 6.82 -13.75 -0.28
C THR A 32 7.25 -12.76 0.78
N THR A 33 8.07 -11.80 0.36
CA THR A 33 8.47 -10.56 1.05
C THR A 33 7.41 -10.09 2.04
N GLY A 34 7.81 -9.74 3.28
CA GLY A 34 6.89 -9.50 4.41
C GLY A 34 5.78 -8.47 4.15
N LEU A 35 6.00 -7.55 3.21
CA LEU A 35 5.05 -6.52 2.80
C LEU A 35 3.80 -7.05 2.05
N ALA A 36 3.89 -8.18 1.32
CA ALA A 36 2.74 -8.79 0.67
C ALA A 36 1.84 -9.56 1.66
N GLU A 37 2.47 -10.21 2.65
CA GLU A 37 1.79 -10.80 3.81
C GLU A 37 1.18 -9.72 4.70
N LEU A 38 1.88 -8.61 4.94
CA LEU A 38 1.34 -7.47 5.68
C LEU A 38 0.09 -6.91 5.00
N PHE A 39 0.14 -6.78 3.66
CA PHE A 39 -1.00 -6.35 2.88
C PHE A 39 -2.20 -7.30 3.04
N LEU A 40 -2.00 -8.62 2.90
CA LEU A 40 -3.06 -9.62 3.11
C LEU A 40 -3.61 -9.61 4.56
N ARG A 41 -2.76 -9.34 5.55
CA ARG A 41 -3.14 -9.29 6.97
C ARG A 41 -3.85 -8.00 7.39
N ILE A 42 -3.63 -6.89 6.69
CA ILE A 42 -4.30 -5.59 6.96
C ILE A 42 -5.64 -5.48 6.21
N VAL A 43 -5.74 -6.05 5.00
CA VAL A 43 -6.99 -6.08 4.22
C VAL A 43 -7.91 -7.24 4.66
N GLY A 44 -7.35 -8.32 5.22
CA GLY A 44 -8.09 -9.40 5.86
C GLY A 44 -8.49 -9.06 7.29
N PHE A 45 -9.80 -8.92 7.56
CA PHE A 45 -10.38 -8.85 8.90
C PHE A 45 -9.80 -9.94 9.82
N GLY A 46 -8.98 -9.54 10.80
CA GLY A 46 -8.48 -10.39 11.88
C GLY A 46 -8.26 -9.56 13.15
N PRO A 47 -8.49 -10.13 14.35
CA PRO A 47 -8.44 -9.37 15.60
C PRO A 47 -7.00 -8.90 15.86
N GLY A 48 -6.91 -7.71 16.46
CA GLY A 48 -5.68 -6.93 16.58
C GLY A 48 -4.49 -7.68 17.13
N ILE A 49 -3.31 -7.37 16.58
CA ILE A 49 -2.03 -7.79 17.12
C ILE A 49 -1.30 -6.55 17.61
N THR A 50 -0.98 -6.53 18.89
CA THR A 50 0.05 -5.69 19.49
C THR A 50 1.41 -6.25 19.06
N LEU A 51 2.11 -5.56 18.16
CA LEU A 51 3.47 -5.91 17.75
C LEU A 51 4.46 -5.06 18.54
N GLU A 52 5.10 -5.65 19.55
CA GLU A 52 6.32 -5.11 20.13
C GLU A 52 7.47 -5.31 19.12
N SER A 53 7.95 -4.21 18.53
CA SER A 53 9.16 -4.23 17.71
C SER A 53 10.36 -3.76 18.53
N SER A 54 11.22 -4.69 18.97
CA SER A 54 12.51 -4.40 19.59
C SER A 54 13.64 -4.41 18.55
N ALA A 55 13.52 -3.59 17.49
CA ALA A 55 14.64 -3.23 16.63
C ALA A 55 15.19 -1.87 17.09
N GLN A 56 16.51 -1.74 17.30
CA GLN A 56 17.14 -0.45 17.60
C GLN A 56 16.87 0.54 16.46
N LYS A 57 15.82 1.36 16.61
CA LYS A 57 15.53 2.46 15.67
C LYS A 57 16.59 3.54 15.88
N SER A 58 17.22 3.98 14.79
CA SER A 58 18.15 5.11 14.83
C SER A 58 17.48 6.33 15.50
N GLN A 59 18.23 7.11 16.29
CA GLN A 59 17.67 8.22 17.08
C GLN A 59 16.82 9.21 16.27
N SER A 60 17.13 9.41 14.98
CA SER A 60 16.41 10.35 14.11
C SER A 60 15.17 9.78 13.40
N LEU A 61 15.02 8.45 13.31
CA LEU A 61 13.91 7.82 12.57
C LEU A 61 12.58 7.98 13.32
N ARG A 62 12.59 7.76 14.64
CA ARG A 62 11.39 7.87 15.48
C ARG A 62 10.72 9.26 15.41
N PRO A 63 11.42 10.39 15.63
CA PRO A 63 10.81 11.71 15.53
C PRO A 63 10.35 12.04 14.09
N TYR A 64 11.07 11.57 13.07
CA TYR A 64 10.67 11.71 11.68
C TYR A 64 9.33 11.04 11.39
N LEU A 65 9.20 9.75 11.72
CA LEU A 65 7.95 9.00 11.51
C LEU A 65 6.79 9.54 12.36
N GLN A 66 7.07 10.05 13.56
CA GLN A 66 6.06 10.71 14.39
C GLN A 66 5.56 12.00 13.73
N CYS A 67 6.45 12.80 13.16
CA CYS A 67 6.08 14.00 12.39
C CYS A 67 5.21 13.62 11.18
N VAL A 68 5.65 12.65 10.38
CA VAL A 68 4.88 12.14 9.22
C VAL A 68 3.50 11.64 9.65
N ARG A 69 3.41 10.89 10.76
CA ARG A 69 2.15 10.39 11.31
C ARG A 69 1.19 11.53 11.68
N SER A 70 1.67 12.53 12.42
CA SER A 70 0.86 13.69 12.80
C SER A 70 0.38 14.47 11.58
N SER A 71 1.25 14.70 10.61
CA SER A 71 0.91 15.40 9.36
C SER A 71 -0.09 14.61 8.51
N LEU A 72 0.06 13.29 8.38
CA LEU A 72 -0.90 12.45 7.66
C LEU A 72 -2.26 12.41 8.36
N THR A 73 -2.28 12.37 9.68
CA THR A 73 -3.53 12.38 10.46
C THR A 73 -4.32 13.67 10.23
N ALA A 74 -3.63 14.81 10.10
CA ALA A 74 -4.24 16.09 9.75
C ALA A 74 -4.63 16.16 8.27
N ALA A 75 -3.76 15.69 7.36
CA ALA A 75 -4.00 15.73 5.91
C ALA A 75 -5.17 14.85 5.47
N LEU A 76 -5.39 13.70 6.12
CA LEU A 76 -6.48 12.76 5.82
C LEU A 76 -7.85 13.19 6.37
N ALA A 77 -8.04 14.48 6.64
CA ALA A 77 -9.34 15.08 6.91
C ALA A 77 -10.11 15.34 5.61
N VAL A 78 -10.20 14.32 4.75
CA VAL A 78 -10.88 14.40 3.45
C VAL A 78 -12.38 14.18 3.59
N SER A 79 -13.14 14.80 2.69
CA SER A 79 -14.59 14.62 2.58
C SER A 79 -14.99 14.34 1.15
N ASN A 80 -16.16 13.71 0.95
CA ASN A 80 -16.72 13.55 -0.38
C ASN A 80 -17.02 14.93 -0.99
N PHE A 81 -16.50 15.19 -2.18
CA PHE A 81 -16.66 16.45 -2.90
C PHE A 81 -16.89 16.18 -4.40
N ALA A 82 -17.96 16.72 -4.97
CA ALA A 82 -18.28 16.56 -6.39
C ALA A 82 -17.43 17.50 -7.25
N SER A 83 -17.04 17.05 -8.44
CA SER A 83 -16.23 17.86 -9.36
C SER A 83 -16.99 19.11 -9.80
N GLN A 84 -16.31 20.26 -9.80
CA GLN A 84 -16.89 21.52 -10.27
C GLN A 84 -16.86 21.66 -11.80
N THR A 85 -15.95 20.95 -12.48
CA THR A 85 -15.71 21.08 -13.92
C THR A 85 -16.45 20.03 -14.74
N ALA A 86 -16.68 18.84 -14.18
CA ALA A 86 -17.37 17.75 -14.84
C ALA A 86 -18.65 17.38 -14.08
N GLU A 87 -19.80 17.55 -14.73
CA GLU A 87 -21.09 17.23 -14.13
C GLU A 87 -21.17 15.75 -13.74
N ARG A 88 -21.67 15.45 -12.53
CA ARG A 88 -21.88 14.09 -12.00
C ARG A 88 -20.61 13.23 -11.88
N HIS A 89 -19.43 13.84 -11.95
CA HIS A 89 -18.16 13.16 -11.78
C HIS A 89 -17.60 13.43 -10.38
N ASN A 90 -16.93 12.42 -9.82
CA ASN A 90 -16.12 12.56 -8.62
C ASN A 90 -14.70 12.12 -8.98
N VAL A 91 -13.82 13.10 -9.09
CA VAL A 91 -12.41 12.89 -9.43
C VAL A 91 -11.55 13.30 -8.23
N PRO A 92 -10.44 12.61 -7.97
CA PRO A 92 -9.49 13.08 -6.96
C PRO A 92 -8.93 14.44 -7.38
N GLU A 93 -9.31 15.50 -6.67
CA GLU A 93 -8.95 16.89 -7.02
C GLU A 93 -7.42 17.09 -7.05
N ILE A 94 -6.67 16.31 -6.25
CA ILE A 94 -5.20 16.36 -6.24
C ILE A 94 -4.54 15.85 -7.54
N GLU A 95 -5.23 15.00 -8.31
CA GLU A 95 -4.76 14.55 -9.62
C GLU A 95 -5.32 15.43 -10.75
N ALA A 96 -6.56 15.91 -10.62
CA ALA A 96 -7.19 16.75 -11.64
C ALA A 96 -6.57 18.15 -11.70
N GLN A 97 -6.26 18.74 -10.54
CA GLN A 97 -5.71 20.10 -10.39
C GLN A 97 -6.47 21.18 -11.18
N SER A 98 -7.76 20.98 -11.44
CA SER A 98 -8.60 21.93 -12.19
C SER A 98 -9.05 23.10 -11.33
N SER A 99 -9.20 22.88 -10.02
CA SER A 99 -9.84 23.79 -9.07
C SER A 99 -8.83 24.14 -7.97
N PRO A 100 -8.03 25.21 -8.14
CA PRO A 100 -6.91 25.52 -7.24
C PRO A 100 -7.34 25.80 -5.81
N GLU A 101 -8.57 26.28 -5.59
CA GLU A 101 -9.16 26.53 -4.28
C GLU A 101 -9.45 25.25 -3.47
N LEU A 102 -9.48 24.09 -4.13
CA LEU A 102 -9.67 22.79 -3.50
C LEU A 102 -8.34 22.11 -3.12
N LEU A 103 -7.22 22.68 -3.57
CA LEU A 103 -5.88 22.21 -3.25
C LEU A 103 -5.39 22.89 -1.96
N LEU A 104 -4.88 22.08 -1.03
CA LEU A 104 -4.29 22.58 0.20
C LEU A 104 -2.78 22.73 0.05
N ASN A 105 -2.16 23.44 0.99
CA ASN A 105 -0.71 23.68 0.97
C ASN A 105 0.07 22.36 1.02
N PRO A 106 0.93 22.08 0.03
CA PRO A 106 1.81 20.92 0.07
C PRO A 106 2.82 21.00 1.22
N LEU A 107 3.13 19.85 1.82
CA LEU A 107 4.04 19.74 2.97
C LEU A 107 5.16 18.77 2.61
N THR A 108 6.41 19.15 2.89
CA THR A 108 7.56 18.25 2.77
C THR A 108 8.16 18.01 4.15
N ILE A 109 8.31 16.74 4.51
CA ILE A 109 8.95 16.32 5.76
C ILE A 109 10.20 15.54 5.37
N SER A 110 11.36 16.06 5.72
CA SER A 110 12.64 15.46 5.35
C SER A 110 13.38 15.02 6.60
N ARG A 111 13.93 13.80 6.58
CA ARG A 111 14.85 13.32 7.62
C ARG A 111 16.28 13.68 7.29
N ASN A 112 16.62 13.59 6.01
CA ASN A 112 17.89 13.99 5.40
C ASN A 112 17.63 14.37 3.93
N GLU A 113 18.67 14.72 3.18
CA GLU A 113 18.56 15.13 1.77
C GLU A 113 18.01 14.02 0.86
N ASN A 114 18.22 12.76 1.24
CA ASN A 114 17.90 11.58 0.45
C ASN A 114 16.63 10.85 0.91
N GLU A 115 16.05 11.22 2.05
CA GLU A 115 14.90 10.57 2.67
C GLU A 115 13.87 11.64 3.08
N LYS A 116 12.77 11.69 2.33
CA LYS A 116 11.73 12.70 2.51
C LYS A 116 10.37 12.19 2.05
N VAL A 117 9.32 12.73 2.67
CA VAL A 117 7.93 12.50 2.31
C VAL A 117 7.33 13.83 1.87
N PHE A 118 6.60 13.80 0.76
CA PHE A 118 5.85 14.91 0.22
C PHE A 118 4.37 14.60 0.27
N ILE A 119 3.62 15.45 0.98
CA ILE A 119 2.20 15.30 1.21
C ILE A 119 1.50 16.44 0.49
N GLU A 120 0.61 16.11 -0.43
CA GLU A 120 -0.18 17.05 -1.20
C GLU A 120 -1.65 16.79 -0.85
N PRO A 121 -2.24 17.57 0.07
CA PRO A 121 -3.62 17.41 0.45
C PRO A 121 -4.58 18.20 -0.45
N SER A 122 -5.80 17.73 -0.57
CA SER A 122 -6.94 18.43 -1.19
C SER A 122 -8.21 18.13 -0.39
N VAL A 123 -9.35 18.70 -0.81
CA VAL A 123 -10.64 18.49 -0.15
C VAL A 123 -11.09 17.02 -0.10
N ASN A 124 -10.90 16.25 -1.18
CA ASN A 124 -11.43 14.88 -1.31
C ASN A 124 -10.36 13.80 -1.47
N SER A 125 -9.09 14.19 -1.58
CA SER A 125 -7.99 13.27 -1.81
C SER A 125 -6.66 13.79 -1.29
N VAL A 126 -5.75 12.88 -0.94
CA VAL A 126 -4.39 13.18 -0.50
C VAL A 126 -3.43 12.33 -1.31
N ARG A 127 -2.40 12.97 -1.85
CA ARG A 127 -1.26 12.28 -2.46
C ARG A 127 -0.08 12.28 -1.51
N VAL A 128 0.48 11.12 -1.26
CA VAL A 128 1.65 10.94 -0.38
C VAL A 128 2.76 10.32 -1.19
N SER A 129 3.85 11.05 -1.41
CA SER A 129 5.00 10.59 -2.18
C SER A 129 6.20 10.41 -1.28
N ILE A 130 6.85 9.25 -1.37
CA ILE A 130 7.95 8.86 -0.48
C ILE A 130 9.21 8.68 -1.31
N ARG A 131 10.29 9.32 -0.84
CA ARG A 131 11.64 9.08 -1.31
C ARG A 131 12.35 8.22 -0.28
N ILE A 132 12.73 7.03 -0.71
CA ILE A 132 13.36 5.99 0.11
C ILE A 132 14.87 6.25 0.14
N LYS A 133 15.50 6.00 1.29
CA LYS A 133 16.94 6.13 1.44
C LYS A 133 17.67 5.17 0.49
N GLN A 134 18.68 5.69 -0.22
CA GLN A 134 19.52 4.93 -1.14
C GLN A 134 20.98 5.27 -0.84
N ALA A 135 21.73 4.33 -0.24
CA ALA A 135 23.11 4.56 0.17
C ALA A 135 24.14 4.25 -0.94
N ASP A 136 23.80 3.36 -1.87
CA ASP A 136 24.66 2.94 -2.98
C ASP A 136 23.87 2.59 -4.24
N GLU A 137 24.58 2.31 -5.34
CA GLU A 137 23.99 1.94 -6.63
C GLU A 137 23.16 0.64 -6.55
N ILE A 138 23.57 -0.30 -5.69
CA ILE A 138 22.85 -1.55 -5.49
C ILE A 138 21.47 -1.24 -4.86
N GLU A 139 21.42 -0.45 -3.78
CA GLU A 139 20.17 -0.03 -3.17
C GLU A 139 19.29 0.77 -4.12
N HIS A 140 19.86 1.66 -4.95
CA HIS A 140 19.10 2.36 -5.99
C HIS A 140 18.39 1.38 -6.94
N ILE A 141 19.09 0.34 -7.41
CA ILE A 141 18.51 -0.69 -8.28
C ILE A 141 17.47 -1.54 -7.54
N LEU A 142 17.75 -1.91 -6.29
CA LEU A 142 16.84 -2.71 -5.46
C LEU A 142 15.54 -1.94 -5.18
N VAL A 143 15.62 -0.67 -4.78
CA VAL A 143 14.46 0.20 -4.56
C VAL A 143 13.65 0.31 -5.85
N HIS A 144 14.29 0.62 -6.98
CA HIS A 144 13.58 0.74 -8.26
C HIS A 144 12.87 -0.56 -8.68
N LYS A 145 13.50 -1.73 -8.49
CA LYS A 145 12.86 -3.02 -8.79
C LYS A 145 11.72 -3.33 -7.81
N PHE A 146 11.91 -3.03 -6.53
CA PHE A 146 10.96 -3.26 -5.47
C PHE A 146 9.68 -2.41 -5.66
N THR A 147 9.83 -1.10 -5.87
CA THR A 147 8.68 -0.21 -6.10
C THR A 147 7.97 -0.52 -7.42
N ARG A 148 8.71 -0.90 -8.46
CA ARG A 148 8.12 -1.39 -9.72
C ARG A 148 7.29 -2.66 -9.52
N PHE A 149 7.77 -3.60 -8.70
CA PHE A 149 7.03 -4.81 -8.37
C PHE A 149 5.73 -4.52 -7.62
N LEU A 150 5.73 -3.56 -6.69
CA LEU A 150 4.53 -3.13 -5.98
C LEU A 150 3.52 -2.44 -6.89
N THR A 151 3.98 -1.49 -7.72
CA THR A 151 3.11 -0.73 -8.63
C THR A 151 2.47 -1.58 -9.72
N GLN A 152 3.11 -2.68 -10.14
CA GLN A 152 2.50 -3.68 -11.02
C GLN A 152 1.28 -4.39 -10.39
N ARG A 153 1.14 -4.37 -9.07
CA ARG A 153 0.02 -4.96 -8.33
C ARG A 153 -0.87 -3.91 -7.66
N ALA A 154 -0.81 -2.67 -8.16
CA ALA A 154 -1.61 -1.56 -7.64
C ALA A 154 -3.14 -1.79 -7.74
N GLU A 155 -3.60 -2.73 -8.57
CA GLU A 155 -5.03 -3.10 -8.62
C GLU A 155 -5.48 -3.82 -7.34
N SER A 156 -4.63 -4.68 -6.79
CA SER A 156 -4.87 -5.28 -5.48
C SER A 156 -4.63 -4.25 -4.39
N PHE A 157 -3.60 -3.42 -4.54
CA PHE A 157 -3.21 -2.38 -3.59
C PHE A 157 -3.89 -1.04 -3.92
N PHE A 158 -5.17 -0.95 -3.56
CA PHE A 158 -6.08 0.10 -4.05
C PHE A 158 -5.69 1.56 -3.70
N ILE A 159 -4.81 1.81 -2.71
CA ILE A 159 -4.28 3.16 -2.43
C ILE A 159 -2.97 3.49 -3.17
N LEU A 160 -2.37 2.55 -3.90
CA LEU A 160 -1.09 2.76 -4.56
C LEU A 160 -1.27 3.44 -5.91
N ARG A 161 -0.49 4.47 -6.17
CA ARG A 161 -0.45 5.13 -7.47
C ARG A 161 0.42 4.33 -8.44
N ARG A 162 -0.11 4.02 -9.63
CA ARG A 162 0.59 3.23 -10.67
C ARG A 162 1.93 3.84 -11.11
N LYS A 163 2.04 5.17 -11.04
CA LYS A 163 3.25 5.92 -11.36
C LYS A 163 3.58 6.81 -10.16
N PRO A 164 4.83 6.87 -9.68
CA PRO A 164 5.20 7.82 -8.64
C PRO A 164 5.26 9.26 -9.19
N VAL A 165 5.24 10.24 -8.29
CA VAL A 165 5.55 11.64 -8.61
C VAL A 165 7.03 11.75 -9.00
N LYS A 166 7.35 12.67 -9.93
CA LYS A 166 8.73 12.88 -10.38
C LYS A 166 9.64 13.21 -9.19
N GLY A 167 10.78 12.51 -9.08
CA GLY A 167 11.75 12.71 -8.00
C GLY A 167 11.46 11.95 -6.70
N TYR A 168 10.43 11.09 -6.70
CA TYR A 168 10.04 10.19 -5.61
C TYR A 168 9.97 8.74 -6.14
N ASP A 169 10.12 7.77 -5.24
CA ASP A 169 10.23 6.36 -5.59
C ASP A 169 8.86 5.67 -5.62
N ILE A 170 7.94 6.08 -4.74
CA ILE A 170 6.60 5.53 -4.63
C ILE A 170 5.61 6.62 -4.22
N SER A 171 4.37 6.51 -4.70
CA SER A 171 3.30 7.44 -4.33
C SER A 171 2.02 6.69 -4.00
N PHE A 172 1.32 7.15 -2.98
CA PHE A 172 -0.01 6.72 -2.59
C PHE A 172 -1.03 7.79 -2.96
N LEU A 173 -2.21 7.36 -3.40
CA LEU A 173 -3.36 8.21 -3.66
C LEU A 173 -4.51 7.74 -2.76
N ILE A 174 -4.88 8.56 -1.80
CA ILE A 174 -5.92 8.25 -0.82
C ILE A 174 -7.10 9.16 -1.10
N THR A 175 -8.26 8.59 -1.41
CA THR A 175 -9.49 9.33 -1.71
C THR A 175 -10.49 9.21 -0.55
N ASN A 176 -11.55 10.01 -0.59
CA ASN A 176 -12.66 9.91 0.36
C ASN A 176 -13.25 8.48 0.42
N PHE A 177 -13.33 7.78 -0.71
CA PHE A 177 -13.83 6.40 -0.77
C PHE A 177 -12.98 5.45 0.10
N HIS A 178 -11.67 5.65 0.16
CA HIS A 178 -10.79 4.84 1.02
C HIS A 178 -11.03 5.13 2.50
N THR A 179 -11.26 6.39 2.88
CA THR A 179 -11.57 6.76 4.27
C THR A 179 -12.99 6.40 4.69
N GLU A 180 -13.90 6.20 3.75
CA GLU A 180 -15.25 5.67 3.99
C GLU A 180 -15.21 4.14 4.17
N ALA A 181 -14.40 3.44 3.38
CA ALA A 181 -14.26 1.98 3.46
C ALA A 181 -13.38 1.51 4.65
N MET A 182 -12.39 2.30 5.06
CA MET A 182 -11.48 1.95 6.16
C MET A 182 -11.25 3.12 7.11
N LEU A 183 -10.96 2.78 8.37
CA LEU A 183 -10.65 3.76 9.39
C LEU A 183 -9.36 4.51 9.04
N LYS A 184 -9.42 5.85 9.00
CA LYS A 184 -8.27 6.70 8.64
C LYS A 184 -6.99 6.40 9.42
N HIS A 185 -7.09 6.04 10.70
CA HIS A 185 -5.93 5.71 11.51
C HIS A 185 -5.22 4.43 11.04
N LYS A 186 -5.96 3.46 10.48
CA LYS A 186 -5.38 2.26 9.87
C LYS A 186 -4.62 2.58 8.58
N LEU A 187 -5.10 3.54 7.79
CA LEU A 187 -4.37 4.04 6.62
C LEU A 187 -3.08 4.76 7.03
N VAL A 188 -3.12 5.58 8.09
CA VAL A 188 -1.92 6.21 8.64
C VAL A 188 -0.94 5.16 9.15
N ASP A 189 -1.40 4.21 9.97
CA ASP A 189 -0.58 3.10 10.47
C ASP A 189 0.06 2.31 9.34
N PHE A 190 -0.72 2.02 8.31
CA PHE A 190 -0.26 1.34 7.12
C PHE A 190 0.92 2.08 6.45
N ILE A 191 0.80 3.39 6.21
CA ILE A 191 1.87 4.17 5.55
C ILE A 191 3.12 4.22 6.43
N ILE A 192 2.97 4.43 7.74
CA ILE A 192 4.11 4.46 8.67
C ILE A 192 4.79 3.09 8.72
N GLN A 193 4.01 2.01 8.79
CA GLN A 193 4.56 0.66 8.77
C GLN A 193 5.25 0.34 7.45
N PHE A 194 4.66 0.73 6.32
CA PHE A 194 5.28 0.61 5.02
C PHE A 194 6.65 1.30 4.99
N MET A 195 6.76 2.53 5.50
CA MET A 195 8.04 3.24 5.60
C MET A 195 9.08 2.48 6.45
N GLU A 196 8.66 1.85 7.55
CA GLU A 196 9.56 1.08 8.41
C GLU A 196 10.00 -0.26 7.81
N GLU A 197 9.11 -0.92 7.06
CA GLU A 197 9.36 -2.24 6.49
C GLU A 197 10.18 -2.18 5.20
N VAL A 198 10.00 -1.15 4.38
CA VAL A 198 10.77 -1.00 3.13
C VAL A 198 12.27 -0.91 3.41
N ASP A 199 12.68 -0.15 4.42
CA ASP A 199 14.10 -0.04 4.78
C ASP A 199 14.71 -1.40 5.19
N LYS A 200 13.93 -2.21 5.91
CA LYS A 200 14.35 -3.56 6.35
C LYS A 200 14.43 -4.51 5.16
N GLU A 201 13.39 -4.53 4.32
CA GLU A 201 13.31 -5.40 3.15
C GLU A 201 14.43 -5.11 2.15
N ILE A 202 14.75 -3.84 1.91
CA ILE A 202 15.88 -3.45 1.04
C ILE A 202 17.22 -3.91 1.63
N SER A 203 17.39 -3.74 2.95
CA SER A 203 18.60 -4.21 3.65
C SER A 203 18.74 -5.73 3.58
N GLU A 204 17.65 -6.48 3.77
CA GLU A 204 17.62 -7.94 3.65
C GLU A 204 17.92 -8.40 2.23
N MET A 205 17.27 -7.81 1.22
CA MET A 205 17.55 -8.11 -0.20
C MET A 205 19.01 -7.89 -0.56
N LYS A 206 19.63 -6.82 -0.06
CA LYS A 206 21.05 -6.54 -0.27
C LYS A 206 21.95 -7.60 0.37
N LEU A 207 21.65 -8.02 1.61
CA LEU A 207 22.38 -9.09 2.28
C LEU A 207 22.26 -10.43 1.52
N PHE A 208 21.06 -10.77 1.05
CA PHE A 208 20.84 -11.97 0.24
C PHE A 208 21.61 -11.93 -1.09
N LEU A 209 21.64 -10.77 -1.75
CA LEU A 209 22.40 -10.59 -2.98
C LEU A 209 23.89 -10.83 -2.75
N ASN A 210 24.47 -10.22 -1.71
CA ASN A 210 25.89 -10.38 -1.37
C ASN A 210 26.25 -11.82 -1.00
N ALA A 211 25.43 -12.47 -0.17
CA ALA A 211 25.64 -13.87 0.20
C ALA A 211 25.59 -14.79 -1.03
N ARG A 212 24.64 -14.56 -1.95
CA ARG A 212 24.53 -15.34 -3.18
C ARG A 212 25.69 -15.09 -4.14
N ALA A 213 26.15 -13.85 -4.28
CA ALA A 213 27.31 -13.51 -5.09
C ALA A 213 28.57 -14.24 -4.58
N ARG A 214 28.76 -14.26 -3.25
CA ARG A 214 29.86 -15.01 -2.61
C ARG A 214 29.77 -16.51 -2.89
N PHE A 215 28.60 -17.12 -2.68
CA PHE A 215 28.40 -18.54 -2.93
C PHE A 215 28.70 -18.94 -4.39
N VAL A 216 28.27 -18.10 -5.34
CA VAL A 216 28.54 -18.32 -6.77
C VAL A 216 30.04 -18.21 -7.07
N ALA A 217 30.74 -17.24 -6.47
CA ALA A 217 32.18 -17.08 -6.64
C ALA A 217 32.96 -18.29 -6.07
N GLU A 218 32.64 -18.74 -4.86
CA GLU A 218 33.26 -19.91 -4.23
C GLU A 218 33.03 -21.18 -5.07
N SER A 219 31.78 -21.40 -5.52
CA SER A 219 31.43 -22.55 -6.36
C SER A 219 32.12 -22.53 -7.73
N PHE A 220 32.33 -21.34 -8.30
CA PHE A 220 33.02 -21.18 -9.58
C PHE A 220 34.52 -21.46 -9.47
N LEU A 221 35.14 -21.13 -8.35
CA LEU A 221 36.58 -21.32 -8.13
C LEU A 221 36.96 -22.72 -7.64
N THR A 222 36.04 -23.43 -6.97
CA THR A 222 36.28 -24.79 -6.43
C THR A 222 36.88 -25.79 -7.45
N PRO A 223 36.50 -25.82 -8.74
CA PRO A 223 37.09 -26.75 -9.71
C PRO A 223 38.53 -26.42 -10.14
N PHE A 224 39.05 -25.25 -9.76
CA PHE A 224 40.38 -24.77 -10.15
C PHE A 224 41.42 -24.88 -9.01
N ASP A 225 41.01 -25.31 -7.81
CA ASP A 225 41.88 -25.71 -6.69
C ASP A 225 42.22 -27.21 -6.78
#